data_AF-A0A022VQI1-F1
#
_entry.id   AF-A0A022VQI1-F1
#
_cell.length_a   1.000
_cell.length_b   1.000
_cell.length_c   1.000
_cell.angle_alpha   90.00
_cell.angle_beta   90.00
_cell.angle_gamma   90.00
#
_symmetry.space_group_name_H-M   'P 1'
#
loop_
_entity.id
_entity.type
_entity.pdbx_description
1 polymer ?
#
loop_
_entity_poly.entity_id
_entity_poly.type
_entity_poly.pdbx_seq_one_letter_code
_entity_poly.pdbx_strand_id
1 'polypeptide(L)'
;MPERKRLSKLLFMPVSLRSPEGRQAIKDMVTLCQKERAVSDHPALMPENGRCPVTKCPNGGRLPSRYKWRHIHTCLRSQLTLQHGFAELCFICNEWVTGWGAFKRHCQHHLDHPDTIPIQYNYLEVQGVLASPGYCPRYLGNETLVATERLQPFMYKQSFTNHMQYHYKKLEGQNLLGYGSLHCKGMVFNSVFNLQCHYHDVHSIPIPTANVCNKRKRKAHTTTTRSTEQEFICITPERFELELFSRKRQRTRS
;
A
#
# COMPACT_ATOMS: atom_id res chain seq x y z
N MET A 1 5.67 16.52 -7.83
CA MET A 1 5.28 17.05 -9.15
C MET A 1 4.69 18.46 -9.01
N PRO A 2 5.37 19.51 -9.48
CA PRO A 2 4.89 20.89 -9.35
C PRO A 2 3.56 21.16 -10.07
N GLU A 3 3.28 20.48 -11.19
CA GLU A 3 2.02 20.62 -11.94
C GLU A 3 0.81 20.12 -11.14
N ARG A 4 0.90 18.93 -10.52
CA ARG A 4 -0.18 18.39 -9.68
C ARG A 4 -0.47 19.28 -8.46
N LYS A 5 0.58 19.84 -7.84
CA LYS A 5 0.46 20.76 -6.69
C LYS A 5 -0.14 22.11 -7.09
N ARG A 6 0.11 22.59 -8.31
CA ARG A 6 -0.59 23.77 -8.84
C ARG A 6 -2.05 23.43 -9.16
N LEU A 7 -2.31 22.32 -9.84
CA LEU A 7 -3.66 21.88 -10.18
C LEU A 7 -4.55 21.71 -8.95
N SER A 8 -4.03 21.15 -7.85
CA SER A 8 -4.81 21.00 -6.61
C SER A 8 -5.29 22.33 -6.04
N LYS A 9 -4.64 23.45 -6.39
CA LYS A 9 -5.08 24.81 -6.03
C LYS A 9 -5.99 25.40 -7.10
N LEU A 10 -5.62 25.26 -8.37
CA LEU A 10 -6.31 25.91 -9.50
C LEU A 10 -7.66 25.27 -9.85
N LEU A 11 -7.81 23.95 -9.69
CA LEU A 11 -9.02 23.21 -10.11
C LEU A 11 -10.29 23.64 -9.37
N PHE A 12 -10.16 24.15 -8.15
CA PHE A 12 -11.29 24.57 -7.33
C PHE A 12 -11.54 26.08 -7.37
N MET A 13 -10.76 26.83 -8.15
CA MET A 13 -10.97 28.27 -8.29
C MET A 13 -12.14 28.55 -9.26
N PRO A 14 -13.13 29.38 -8.88
CA PRO A 14 -14.25 29.73 -9.75
C PRO A 14 -13.83 30.82 -10.76
N VAL A 15 -12.90 30.48 -11.67
CA VAL A 15 -12.35 31.38 -12.68
C VAL A 15 -12.63 30.88 -14.10
N SER A 16 -12.73 31.80 -15.06
CA SER A 16 -12.92 31.43 -16.48
C SER A 16 -11.74 30.62 -17.01
N LEU A 17 -11.98 29.61 -17.85
CA LEU A 17 -10.93 28.83 -18.51
C LEU A 17 -9.97 29.69 -19.37
N ARG A 18 -10.42 30.89 -19.80
CA ARG A 18 -9.60 31.81 -20.60
C ARG A 18 -8.71 32.74 -19.75
N SER A 19 -8.91 32.78 -18.43
CA SER A 19 -8.07 33.51 -17.48
C SER A 19 -6.63 32.96 -17.46
N PRO A 20 -5.65 33.72 -16.93
CA PRO A 20 -4.31 33.21 -16.70
C PRO A 20 -4.30 31.90 -15.90
N GLU A 21 -5.10 31.82 -14.84
CA GLU A 21 -5.26 30.67 -13.96
C GLU A 21 -5.87 29.47 -14.69
N GLY A 22 -6.96 29.70 -15.44
CA GLY A 22 -7.64 28.68 -16.23
C GLY A 22 -6.75 28.11 -17.34
N ARG A 23 -6.02 28.96 -18.05
CA ARG A 23 -5.04 28.54 -19.05
C ARG A 23 -3.88 27.77 -18.42
N GLN A 24 -3.42 28.18 -17.25
CA GLN A 24 -2.36 27.47 -16.52
C GLN A 24 -2.83 26.07 -16.08
N ALA A 25 -4.06 25.95 -15.59
CA ALA A 25 -4.65 24.67 -15.25
C ALA A 25 -4.73 23.74 -16.47
N ILE A 26 -5.23 24.23 -17.63
CA ILE A 26 -5.28 23.43 -18.86
C ILE A 26 -3.86 23.00 -19.30
N LYS A 27 -2.87 23.90 -19.28
CA LYS A 27 -1.48 23.57 -19.62
C LYS A 27 -0.89 22.51 -18.69
N ASP A 28 -1.13 22.62 -17.40
CA ASP A 28 -0.68 21.66 -16.40
C ASP A 28 -1.35 20.28 -16.63
N MET A 29 -2.65 20.24 -16.97
CA MET A 29 -3.36 19.01 -17.32
C MET A 29 -2.78 18.36 -18.60
N VAL A 30 -2.57 19.15 -19.67
CA VAL A 30 -1.98 18.66 -20.93
C VAL A 30 -0.57 18.11 -20.69
N THR A 31 0.24 18.83 -19.90
CA THR A 31 1.60 18.39 -19.54
C THR A 31 1.57 17.07 -18.78
N LEU A 32 0.61 16.86 -17.89
CA LEU A 32 0.44 15.59 -17.19
C LEU A 32 0.01 14.46 -18.13
N CYS A 33 -0.87 14.74 -19.11
CA CYS A 33 -1.29 13.76 -20.11
C CYS A 33 -0.16 13.39 -21.08
N GLN A 34 0.75 14.32 -21.39
CA GLN A 34 1.87 14.12 -22.31
C GLN A 34 3.11 13.50 -21.66
N LYS A 35 3.21 13.50 -20.32
CA LYS A 35 4.32 12.84 -19.63
C LYS A 35 4.26 11.33 -19.84
N GLU A 36 5.26 10.77 -20.52
CA GLU A 36 5.46 9.32 -20.71
C GLU A 36 5.47 8.53 -19.39
N ARG A 37 5.84 9.21 -18.29
CA ARG A 37 5.73 8.69 -16.93
C ARG A 37 4.72 9.51 -16.14
N ALA A 38 3.52 8.93 -15.96
CA ALA A 38 2.40 9.57 -15.26
C ALA A 38 2.69 9.89 -13.78
N VAL A 39 3.73 9.27 -13.21
CA VAL A 39 4.09 9.37 -11.79
C VAL A 39 5.61 9.57 -11.67
N SER A 40 6.02 10.69 -11.07
CA SER A 40 7.36 10.81 -10.52
C SER A 40 7.52 9.80 -9.38
N ASP A 41 8.70 9.19 -9.24
CA ASP A 41 9.00 8.30 -8.11
C ASP A 41 8.48 8.90 -6.79
N HIS A 42 8.01 8.05 -5.88
CA HIS A 42 7.51 8.47 -4.57
C HIS A 42 8.56 9.37 -3.89
N PRO A 43 8.21 10.58 -3.40
CA PRO A 43 9.19 11.61 -3.06
C PRO A 43 10.19 11.17 -1.99
N ALA A 44 9.76 10.35 -1.04
CA ALA A 44 10.65 9.78 -0.01
C ALA A 44 11.48 8.56 -0.46
N LEU A 45 11.22 8.03 -1.66
CA LEU A 45 11.78 6.78 -2.19
C LEU A 45 12.37 6.97 -3.58
N MET A 46 12.84 8.18 -3.88
CA MET A 46 13.43 8.51 -5.16
C MET A 46 14.83 7.89 -5.32
N PRO A 47 15.15 7.34 -6.50
CA PRO A 47 16.50 6.93 -6.81
C PRO A 47 17.40 8.15 -7.05
N GLU A 48 18.66 8.04 -6.67
CA GLU A 48 19.70 9.00 -7.05
C GLU A 48 20.42 8.48 -8.31
N ASN A 49 20.35 9.22 -9.42
CA ASN A 49 20.90 8.80 -10.72
C ASN A 49 20.46 7.38 -11.15
N GLY A 50 19.23 7.01 -10.82
CA GLY A 50 18.67 5.70 -11.13
C GLY A 50 19.15 4.56 -10.22
N ARG A 51 19.91 4.86 -9.15
CA ARG A 51 20.44 3.92 -8.16
C ARG A 51 19.82 4.14 -6.78
N CYS A 52 20.10 3.23 -5.86
CA CYS A 52 19.73 3.40 -4.45
C CYS A 52 20.55 4.55 -3.84
N PRO A 53 19.93 5.49 -3.11
CA PRO A 53 20.64 6.61 -2.47
C PRO A 53 21.53 6.18 -1.29
N VAL A 54 21.39 4.94 -0.81
CA VAL A 54 22.21 4.42 0.29
C VAL A 54 23.61 4.06 -0.21
N THR A 55 24.63 4.78 0.27
CA THR A 55 26.03 4.69 -0.16
C THR A 55 26.63 3.29 -0.05
N LYS A 56 26.32 2.56 1.01
CA LYS A 56 26.80 1.18 1.24
C LYS A 56 25.78 0.11 0.81
N CYS A 57 24.96 0.41 -0.20
CA CYS A 57 23.98 -0.55 -0.69
C CYS A 57 24.66 -1.75 -1.37
N PRO A 58 24.46 -3.00 -0.89
CA PRO A 58 25.03 -4.21 -1.50
C PRO A 58 24.55 -4.43 -2.95
N ASN A 59 23.37 -3.90 -3.28
CA ASN A 59 22.73 -4.01 -4.59
C ASN A 59 22.69 -2.66 -5.33
N GLY A 60 23.70 -1.78 -5.11
CA GLY A 60 23.77 -0.42 -5.67
C GLY A 60 23.84 -0.29 -7.20
N GLY A 61 23.65 -1.40 -7.94
CA GLY A 61 23.52 -1.42 -9.40
C GLY A 61 22.16 -0.89 -9.91
N ARG A 62 21.93 -0.94 -11.23
CA ARG A 62 20.62 -0.61 -11.82
C ARG A 62 19.58 -1.64 -11.38
N LEU A 63 18.67 -1.22 -10.51
CA LEU A 63 17.55 -2.05 -10.07
C LEU A 63 16.45 -2.12 -11.14
N PRO A 64 15.76 -3.26 -11.31
CA PRO A 64 14.57 -3.35 -12.15
C PRO A 64 13.52 -2.30 -11.72
N SER A 65 12.99 -1.55 -12.69
CA SER A 65 12.10 -0.40 -12.42
C SER A 65 10.94 -0.74 -11.48
N ARG A 66 10.35 -1.94 -11.63
CA ARG A 66 9.17 -2.41 -10.87
C ARG A 66 9.38 -2.64 -9.37
N TYR A 67 10.63 -2.73 -8.89
CA TYR A 67 10.92 -3.01 -7.47
C TYR A 67 11.89 -2.01 -6.84
N LYS A 68 12.18 -0.93 -7.57
CA LYS A 68 13.16 0.07 -7.17
C LYS A 68 12.77 0.76 -5.86
N TRP A 69 11.51 1.19 -5.72
CA TRP A 69 11.03 1.84 -4.49
C TRP A 69 11.12 0.90 -3.28
N ARG A 70 10.82 -0.40 -3.45
CA ARG A 70 10.86 -1.40 -2.36
C ARG A 70 12.26 -1.52 -1.80
N HIS A 71 13.21 -1.66 -2.71
CA HIS A 71 14.62 -1.73 -2.34
C HIS A 71 15.07 -0.45 -1.63
N ILE A 72 14.75 0.73 -2.18
CA ILE A 72 15.12 2.01 -1.58
C ILE A 72 14.50 2.14 -0.19
N HIS A 73 13.23 1.80 -0.02
CA HIS A 73 12.54 1.79 1.27
C HIS A 73 13.27 0.89 2.28
N THR A 74 13.52 -0.38 1.92
CA THR A 74 14.19 -1.32 2.83
C THR A 74 15.61 -0.86 3.18
N CYS A 75 16.38 -0.36 2.21
CA CYS A 75 17.73 0.12 2.45
C CYS A 75 17.77 1.37 3.33
N LEU A 76 16.95 2.38 3.05
CA LEU A 76 16.85 3.59 3.87
C LEU A 76 16.38 3.26 5.28
N ARG A 77 15.34 2.43 5.42
CA ARG A 77 14.86 1.96 6.72
C ARG A 77 15.97 1.30 7.52
N SER A 78 16.74 0.41 6.87
CA SER A 78 17.85 -0.29 7.52
C SER A 78 18.95 0.67 7.98
N GLN A 79 19.35 1.60 7.11
CA GLN A 79 20.36 2.61 7.44
C GLN A 79 19.92 3.51 8.60
N LEU A 80 18.70 4.05 8.54
CA LEU A 80 18.17 4.95 9.56
C LEU A 80 17.93 4.21 10.88
N THR A 81 17.51 2.94 10.83
CA THR A 81 17.37 2.10 12.03
C THR A 81 18.72 1.84 12.68
N LEU A 82 19.79 1.61 11.90
CA LEU A 82 21.15 1.48 12.44
C LEU A 82 21.62 2.78 13.12
N GLN A 83 21.21 3.94 12.62
CA GLN A 83 21.62 5.25 13.15
C GLN A 83 20.80 5.70 14.36
N HIS A 84 19.50 5.39 14.39
CA HIS A 84 18.55 5.96 15.34
C HIS A 84 17.80 4.91 16.19
N GLY A 85 18.11 3.61 16.03
CA GLY A 85 17.45 2.49 16.71
C GLY A 85 16.08 2.12 16.15
N PHE A 86 15.38 3.05 15.51
CA PHE A 86 14.09 2.83 14.85
C PHE A 86 13.92 3.81 13.70
N ALA A 87 13.35 3.35 12.58
CA ALA A 87 12.90 4.19 11.50
C ALA A 87 11.72 3.57 10.76
N GLU A 88 10.74 4.38 10.41
CA GLU A 88 9.64 4.00 9.53
C GLU A 88 9.26 5.18 8.62
N LEU A 89 8.82 4.88 7.41
CA LEU A 89 8.29 5.90 6.50
C LEU A 89 6.79 6.10 6.78
N CYS A 90 6.39 7.32 7.10
CA CYS A 90 4.97 7.69 7.04
C CYS A 90 4.59 7.96 5.58
N PHE A 91 3.75 7.10 5.00
CA PHE A 91 3.25 7.26 3.64
C PHE A 91 2.19 8.35 3.49
N ILE A 92 1.61 8.82 4.61
CA ILE A 92 0.66 9.93 4.61
C ILE A 92 1.42 11.25 4.40
N CYS A 93 2.47 11.50 5.19
CA CYS A 93 3.32 12.69 5.06
C CYS A 93 4.39 12.57 3.97
N ASN A 94 4.77 11.34 3.58
CA ASN A 94 5.97 11.03 2.81
C ASN A 94 7.26 11.40 3.57
N GLU A 95 7.30 11.15 4.87
CA GLU A 95 8.42 11.54 5.74
C GLU A 95 8.94 10.36 6.57
N TRP A 96 10.26 10.26 6.69
CA TRP A 96 10.91 9.29 7.56
C TRP A 96 10.82 9.77 9.01
N VAL A 97 10.24 8.93 9.86
CA VAL A 97 10.16 9.18 11.30
C VAL A 97 11.13 8.25 12.02
N THR A 98 12.06 8.82 12.76
CA THR A 98 13.08 8.08 13.50
C THR A 98 12.76 8.08 15.00
N GLY A 99 13.05 6.97 15.66
CA GLY A 99 12.72 6.75 17.07
C GLY A 99 11.26 6.31 17.30
N TRP A 100 11.09 5.24 18.07
CA TRP A 100 9.79 4.61 18.32
C TRP A 100 8.76 5.57 18.97
N GLY A 101 9.19 6.33 19.98
CA GLY A 101 8.30 7.26 20.68
C GLY A 101 7.82 8.41 19.78
N ALA A 102 8.67 8.90 18.88
CA ALA A 102 8.30 9.91 17.90
C ALA A 102 7.31 9.34 16.88
N PHE A 103 7.55 8.13 16.39
CA PHE A 103 6.64 7.43 15.49
C PHE A 103 5.25 7.20 16.09
N LYS A 104 5.18 6.75 17.35
CA LYS A 104 3.89 6.57 18.04
C LYS A 104 3.10 7.89 18.14
N ARG A 105 3.76 8.99 18.53
CA ARG A 105 3.12 10.31 18.58
C ARG A 105 2.70 10.82 17.19
N HIS A 106 3.52 10.56 16.18
CA HIS A 106 3.23 10.91 14.80
C HIS A 106 1.98 10.18 14.28
N CYS A 107 1.86 8.87 14.53
CA CYS A 107 0.65 8.11 14.23
C CYS A 107 -0.57 8.66 14.99
N GLN A 108 -0.42 8.99 16.27
CA GLN A 108 -1.53 9.55 17.05
C GLN A 108 -1.99 10.90 16.48
N HIS A 109 -1.05 11.77 16.08
CA HIS A 109 -1.38 13.07 15.47
C HIS A 109 -2.29 12.91 14.24
N HIS A 110 -2.02 11.93 13.38
CA HIS A 110 -2.89 11.63 12.23
C HIS A 110 -4.29 11.15 12.63
N LEU A 111 -4.41 10.40 13.71
CA LEU A 111 -5.72 9.94 14.20
C LEU A 111 -6.51 11.05 14.89
N ASP A 112 -5.82 11.99 15.54
CA ASP A 112 -6.41 13.18 16.17
C ASP A 112 -6.83 14.23 15.11
N HIS A 113 -6.22 14.19 13.92
CA HIS A 113 -6.51 15.07 12.79
C HIS A 113 -6.83 14.23 11.54
N PRO A 114 -8.03 13.60 11.47
CA PRO A 114 -8.39 12.68 10.38
C PRO A 114 -8.28 13.28 8.99
N ASP A 115 -8.45 14.60 8.85
CA ASP A 115 -8.28 15.35 7.59
C ASP A 115 -6.87 15.22 6.99
N THR A 116 -5.88 14.85 7.80
CA THR A 116 -4.52 14.54 7.33
C THR A 116 -4.43 13.18 6.63
N ILE A 117 -5.39 12.28 6.84
CA ILE A 117 -5.40 10.92 6.28
C ILE A 117 -6.22 10.93 4.99
N PRO A 118 -5.65 10.47 3.85
CA PRO A 118 -6.42 10.33 2.63
C PRO A 118 -7.64 9.41 2.82
N ILE A 119 -8.80 9.81 2.28
CA ILE A 119 -10.01 8.99 2.32
C ILE A 119 -9.88 7.70 1.49
N GLN A 120 -8.94 7.69 0.53
CA GLN A 120 -8.59 6.55 -0.30
C GLN A 120 -7.66 5.63 0.49
N TYR A 121 -8.14 4.44 0.84
CA TYR A 121 -7.40 3.47 1.64
C TYR A 121 -6.86 2.31 0.81
N ASN A 122 -6.95 2.39 -0.51
CA ASN A 122 -6.55 1.32 -1.40
C ASN A 122 -5.03 1.27 -1.60
N TYR A 123 -4.53 0.05 -1.84
CA TYR A 123 -3.21 -0.12 -2.41
C TYR A 123 -3.18 0.40 -3.85
N LEU A 124 -2.28 1.34 -4.15
CA LEU A 124 -2.09 1.89 -5.47
C LEU A 124 -0.61 1.88 -5.87
N GLU A 125 -0.29 1.10 -6.90
CA GLU A 125 1.02 1.09 -7.55
C GLU A 125 0.84 1.51 -9.01
N VAL A 126 1.62 2.51 -9.46
CA VAL A 126 1.53 3.06 -10.81
C VAL A 126 2.89 2.96 -11.47
N GLN A 127 2.96 2.28 -12.62
CA GLN A 127 4.21 2.08 -13.38
C GLN A 127 5.37 1.51 -12.55
N GLY A 128 5.07 0.68 -11.54
CA GLY A 128 6.06 0.07 -10.67
C GLY A 128 6.52 0.95 -9.51
N VAL A 129 5.86 2.08 -9.24
CA VAL A 129 6.08 2.97 -8.09
C VAL A 129 4.88 2.89 -7.14
N LEU A 130 5.13 2.71 -5.84
CA LEU A 130 4.07 2.79 -4.84
C LEU A 130 3.58 4.24 -4.73
N ALA A 131 2.33 4.48 -5.12
CA ALA A 131 1.68 5.78 -4.98
C ALA A 131 0.97 5.90 -3.63
N SER A 132 0.34 4.81 -3.17
CA SER A 132 -0.27 4.72 -1.83
C SER A 132 -0.23 3.28 -1.34
N PRO A 133 0.16 3.01 -0.07
CA PRO A 133 -0.09 1.71 0.54
C PRO A 133 -1.59 1.53 0.80
N GLY A 134 -2.00 0.28 1.04
CA GLY A 134 -3.35 0.00 1.53
C GLY A 134 -3.46 0.28 3.02
N TYR A 135 -4.59 0.81 3.48
CA TYR A 135 -4.93 0.92 4.89
C TYR A 135 -6.22 0.14 5.15
N CYS A 136 -6.27 -0.63 6.25
CA CYS A 136 -7.49 -1.35 6.59
C CYS A 136 -8.50 -0.38 7.23
N PRO A 137 -9.70 -0.19 6.66
CA PRO A 137 -10.70 0.70 7.23
C PRO A 137 -11.10 0.28 8.66
N ARG A 138 -11.10 -1.04 8.94
CA ARG A 138 -11.42 -1.57 10.27
C ARG A 138 -10.32 -1.27 11.28
N TYR A 139 -9.05 -1.38 10.91
CA TYR A 139 -7.96 -1.04 11.83
C TYR A 139 -7.95 0.45 12.11
N LEU A 140 -8.09 1.29 11.07
CA LEU A 140 -8.20 2.73 11.21
C LEU A 140 -9.34 3.14 12.16
N GLY A 141 -10.51 2.52 12.03
CA GLY A 141 -11.68 2.79 12.87
C GLY A 141 -11.67 2.12 14.25
N ASN A 142 -10.75 1.20 14.53
CA ASN A 142 -10.76 0.44 15.79
C ASN A 142 -10.02 1.19 16.91
N GLU A 143 -10.79 1.85 17.78
CA GLU A 143 -10.30 2.60 18.93
C GLU A 143 -9.64 1.72 20.01
N THR A 144 -9.80 0.39 19.97
CA THR A 144 -9.12 -0.52 20.91
C THR A 144 -7.65 -0.79 20.55
N LEU A 145 -7.24 -0.48 19.32
CA LEU A 145 -5.86 -0.67 18.86
C LEU A 145 -5.02 0.57 19.12
N VAL A 146 -3.72 0.38 19.33
CA VAL A 146 -2.81 1.52 19.45
C VAL A 146 -2.61 2.22 18.10
N ALA A 147 -2.23 3.50 18.12
CA ALA A 147 -2.14 4.32 16.90
C ALA A 147 -1.29 3.70 15.77
N THR A 148 -0.18 3.05 16.13
CA THR A 148 0.72 2.39 15.16
C THR A 148 0.07 1.19 14.49
N GLU A 149 -0.82 0.47 15.18
CA GLU A 149 -1.55 -0.68 14.61
C GLU A 149 -2.72 -0.20 13.73
N ARG A 150 -3.41 0.86 14.16
CA ARG A 150 -4.50 1.48 13.39
C ARG A 150 -4.01 2.00 12.04
N LEU A 151 -2.80 2.57 12.00
CA LEU A 151 -2.17 3.15 10.81
C LEU A 151 -1.16 2.21 10.12
N GLN A 152 -1.25 0.90 10.35
CA GLN A 152 -0.33 -0.03 9.73
C GLN A 152 -0.53 -0.09 8.20
N PRO A 153 0.48 0.26 7.38
CA PRO A 153 0.35 0.25 5.94
C PRO A 153 0.55 -1.15 5.36
N PHE A 154 -0.30 -1.52 4.40
CA PHE A 154 -0.12 -2.69 3.56
C PHE A 154 0.69 -2.32 2.32
N MET A 155 1.95 -2.77 2.32
CA MET A 155 2.94 -2.47 1.28
C MET A 155 2.86 -3.37 0.04
N TYR A 156 1.94 -4.34 0.03
CA TYR A 156 1.78 -5.30 -1.05
C TYR A 156 0.30 -5.50 -1.38
N LYS A 157 -0.02 -5.40 -2.67
CA LYS A 157 -1.39 -5.61 -3.18
C LYS A 157 -2.01 -6.91 -2.68
N GLN A 158 -1.29 -8.03 -2.84
CA GLN A 158 -1.82 -9.35 -2.46
C GLN A 158 -2.06 -9.47 -0.95
N SER A 159 -1.15 -8.92 -0.13
CA SER A 159 -1.31 -8.92 1.33
C SER A 159 -2.55 -8.12 1.74
N PHE A 160 -2.74 -6.94 1.17
CA PHE A 160 -3.93 -6.12 1.40
C PHE A 160 -5.21 -6.83 0.95
N THR A 161 -5.24 -7.39 -0.26
CA THR A 161 -6.40 -8.13 -0.79
C THR A 161 -6.76 -9.32 0.11
N ASN A 162 -5.78 -10.13 0.48
CA ASN A 162 -6.00 -11.30 1.35
C ASN A 162 -6.53 -10.87 2.73
N HIS A 163 -5.98 -9.78 3.29
CA HIS A 163 -6.42 -9.21 4.56
C HIS A 163 -7.88 -8.74 4.51
N MET A 164 -8.25 -8.00 3.45
CA MET A 164 -9.64 -7.55 3.27
C MET A 164 -10.59 -8.74 3.07
N GLN A 165 -10.20 -9.75 2.29
CA GLN A 165 -10.97 -10.98 2.11
C GLN A 165 -11.19 -11.73 3.43
N TYR A 166 -10.17 -11.82 4.27
CA TYR A 166 -10.30 -12.40 5.61
C TYR A 166 -11.34 -11.65 6.44
N HIS A 167 -11.34 -10.31 6.39
CA HIS A 167 -12.36 -9.52 7.06
C HIS A 167 -13.76 -9.79 6.54
N TYR A 168 -13.97 -9.82 5.22
CA TYR A 168 -15.30 -10.09 4.66
C TYR A 168 -15.82 -11.47 5.05
N LYS A 169 -14.98 -12.51 4.99
CA LYS A 169 -15.36 -13.87 5.42
C LYS A 169 -15.77 -13.93 6.89
N LYS A 170 -15.05 -13.22 7.77
CA LYS A 170 -15.39 -13.17 9.21
C LYS A 170 -16.73 -12.48 9.49
N LEU A 171 -17.21 -11.67 8.54
CA LEU A 171 -18.48 -10.94 8.64
C LEU A 171 -19.66 -11.70 8.00
N GLU A 172 -19.40 -12.79 7.27
CA GLU A 172 -20.47 -13.65 6.76
C GLU A 172 -21.30 -14.21 7.93
N GLY A 173 -22.62 -14.10 7.83
CA GLY A 173 -23.56 -14.55 8.87
C GLY A 173 -23.79 -13.56 10.03
N GLN A 174 -23.19 -12.36 10.00
CA GLN A 174 -23.50 -11.31 10.98
C GLN A 174 -24.65 -10.41 10.50
N ASN A 175 -25.63 -10.16 11.37
CA ASN A 175 -26.87 -9.43 11.03
C ASN A 175 -26.71 -7.89 10.96
N LEU A 176 -25.74 -7.32 11.66
CA LEU A 176 -25.47 -5.87 11.67
C LEU A 176 -23.97 -5.62 11.66
N LEU A 177 -23.50 -4.97 10.59
CA LEU A 177 -22.10 -4.63 10.41
C LEU A 177 -21.91 -3.15 10.77
N GLY A 178 -21.79 -2.86 12.06
CA GLY A 178 -21.32 -1.56 12.54
C GLY A 178 -19.82 -1.45 12.30
N TYR A 179 -19.43 -0.85 11.18
CA TYR A 179 -18.02 -0.73 10.80
C TYR A 179 -17.80 0.61 10.14
N GLY A 180 -17.65 1.63 10.99
CA GLY A 180 -17.17 2.93 10.55
C GLY A 180 -15.66 2.85 10.35
N SER A 181 -15.22 3.12 9.13
CA SER A 181 -13.86 3.61 8.95
C SER A 181 -13.71 4.96 9.66
N LEU A 182 -12.47 5.44 9.81
CA LEU A 182 -12.21 6.74 10.46
C LEU A 182 -13.06 7.87 9.85
N HIS A 183 -13.27 7.85 8.53
CA HIS A 183 -14.05 8.87 7.80
C HIS A 183 -15.55 8.57 7.68
N CYS A 184 -16.00 7.37 8.04
CA CYS A 184 -17.38 6.90 7.86
C CYS A 184 -18.00 6.43 9.19
N LYS A 185 -17.72 7.15 10.28
CA LYS A 185 -18.15 6.77 11.63
C LYS A 185 -19.68 6.70 11.72
N GLY A 186 -20.19 5.63 12.35
CA GLY A 186 -21.63 5.44 12.57
C GLY A 186 -22.40 4.82 11.40
N MET A 187 -21.76 4.56 10.25
CA MET A 187 -22.42 3.82 9.17
C MET A 187 -22.59 2.35 9.54
N VAL A 188 -23.79 1.83 9.27
CA VAL A 188 -24.17 0.43 9.47
C VAL A 188 -24.55 -0.19 8.14
N PHE A 189 -24.12 -1.43 7.93
CA PHE A 189 -24.42 -2.19 6.73
C PHE A 189 -25.21 -3.44 7.08
N ASN A 190 -26.23 -3.72 6.28
CA ASN A 190 -27.11 -4.88 6.39
C ASN A 190 -26.61 -6.10 5.59
N SER A 191 -25.50 -5.97 4.87
CA SER A 191 -24.84 -7.08 4.18
C SER A 191 -23.36 -6.80 3.96
N VAL A 192 -22.56 -7.87 3.83
CA VAL A 192 -21.14 -7.80 3.45
C VAL A 192 -20.98 -7.15 2.07
N PHE A 193 -21.91 -7.40 1.15
CA PHE A 193 -21.88 -6.82 -0.18
C PHE A 193 -22.02 -5.29 -0.15
N ASN A 194 -22.97 -4.76 0.63
CA ASN A 194 -23.14 -3.30 0.75
C ASN A 194 -21.91 -2.62 1.38
N LEU A 195 -21.26 -3.30 2.34
CA LEU A 195 -19.98 -2.86 2.89
C LEU A 195 -18.87 -2.84 1.81
N GLN A 196 -18.80 -3.85 0.96
CA GLN A 196 -17.84 -3.91 -0.15
C GLN A 196 -18.06 -2.79 -1.16
N CYS A 197 -19.31 -2.52 -1.55
CA CYS A 197 -19.66 -1.40 -2.42
C CYS A 197 -19.24 -0.07 -1.78
N HIS A 198 -19.55 0.14 -0.50
CA HIS A 198 -19.12 1.34 0.20
C HIS A 198 -17.58 1.52 0.22
N TYR A 199 -16.83 0.46 0.52
CA TYR A 199 -15.37 0.50 0.49
C TYR A 199 -14.82 0.73 -0.92
N HIS A 200 -15.51 0.26 -1.96
CA HIS A 200 -15.15 0.53 -3.34
C HIS A 200 -15.37 1.99 -3.72
N ASP A 201 -16.58 2.50 -3.46
CA ASP A 201 -17.00 3.81 -3.91
C ASP A 201 -16.32 4.94 -3.12
N VAL A 202 -16.20 4.78 -1.81
CA VAL A 202 -15.67 5.82 -0.91
C VAL A 202 -14.15 5.68 -0.70
N HIS A 203 -13.67 4.46 -0.48
CA HIS A 203 -12.27 4.20 -0.12
C HIS A 203 -11.42 3.63 -1.27
N SER A 204 -12.00 3.48 -2.47
CA SER A 204 -11.34 2.95 -3.67
C SER A 204 -10.81 1.52 -3.51
N ILE A 205 -11.29 0.76 -2.52
CA ILE A 205 -10.88 -0.62 -2.27
C ILE A 205 -11.63 -1.53 -3.26
N PRO A 206 -10.95 -2.27 -4.15
CA PRO A 206 -11.64 -3.10 -5.12
C PRO A 206 -12.52 -4.16 -4.45
N ILE A 207 -13.74 -4.31 -4.97
CA ILE A 207 -14.59 -5.45 -4.60
C ILE A 207 -13.82 -6.73 -4.99
N PRO A 208 -13.67 -7.70 -4.07
CA PRO A 208 -13.09 -8.97 -4.43
C PRO A 208 -13.95 -9.58 -5.54
N THR A 209 -13.41 -9.70 -6.75
CA THR A 209 -14.06 -10.52 -7.76
C THR A 209 -14.16 -11.90 -7.16
N ALA A 210 -15.38 -12.42 -6.98
CA ALA A 210 -15.56 -13.82 -6.65
C ALA A 210 -14.65 -14.57 -7.62
N ASN A 211 -13.80 -15.46 -7.11
CA ASN A 211 -13.10 -16.39 -7.97
C ASN A 211 -14.20 -16.96 -8.86
N VAL A 212 -14.19 -16.63 -10.16
CA VAL A 212 -14.75 -17.51 -11.17
C VAL A 212 -13.87 -18.73 -11.01
N CYS A 213 -14.24 -19.56 -10.05
CA CYS A 213 -13.66 -20.84 -9.80
C CYS A 213 -13.73 -21.46 -11.17
N ASN A 214 -12.57 -21.74 -11.75
CA ASN A 214 -12.45 -22.47 -12.99
C ASN A 214 -13.16 -23.80 -12.74
N LYS A 215 -14.49 -23.83 -12.92
CA LYS A 215 -15.29 -25.01 -13.22
C LYS A 215 -14.92 -25.37 -14.66
N ARG A 216 -13.63 -25.65 -14.90
CA ARG A 216 -13.25 -26.54 -15.98
C ARG A 216 -13.91 -27.85 -15.59
N LYS A 217 -15.05 -28.14 -16.22
CA LYS A 217 -15.66 -29.47 -16.22
C LYS A 217 -14.52 -30.46 -16.47
N ARG A 218 -14.08 -31.16 -15.43
CA ARG A 218 -13.30 -32.38 -15.60
C ARG A 218 -14.27 -33.34 -16.30
N LYS A 219 -14.13 -33.48 -17.61
CA LYS A 219 -14.67 -34.65 -18.30
C LYS A 219 -14.02 -35.85 -17.62
N ALA A 220 -14.87 -36.74 -17.10
CA ALA A 220 -14.44 -37.98 -16.51
C ALA A 220 -13.67 -38.79 -17.56
N HIS A 221 -12.41 -39.06 -17.27
CA HIS A 221 -11.76 -40.27 -17.75
C HIS A 221 -11.01 -40.88 -16.56
N THR A 222 -11.59 -41.99 -16.08
CA THR A 222 -10.93 -43.16 -15.52
C THR A 222 -9.58 -43.36 -16.23
N THR A 223 -8.42 -43.59 -15.60
CA THR A 223 -8.09 -44.70 -14.67
C THR A 223 -6.67 -44.45 -14.08
N THR A 224 -6.41 -45.04 -12.91
CA THR A 224 -5.11 -45.52 -12.39
C THR A 224 -4.16 -44.55 -11.66
N THR A 225 -4.25 -44.62 -10.32
CA THR A 225 -3.21 -44.53 -9.28
C THR A 225 -1.76 -44.17 -9.63
N ARG A 226 -1.26 -43.07 -9.04
CA ARG A 226 -0.20 -43.10 -8.00
C ARG A 226 -0.16 -41.78 -7.23
N SER A 227 -0.29 -41.89 -5.92
CA SER A 227 -0.18 -40.82 -4.93
C SER A 227 1.22 -40.21 -4.94
N THR A 228 1.29 -38.89 -5.06
CA THR A 228 2.33 -38.07 -4.44
C THR A 228 1.63 -36.79 -3.97
N GLU A 229 1.28 -36.75 -2.69
CA GLU A 229 0.90 -35.51 -2.02
C GLU A 229 2.14 -34.63 -1.99
N GLN A 230 2.16 -33.57 -2.81
CA GLN A 230 3.00 -32.41 -2.54
C GLN A 230 2.17 -31.43 -1.75
N GLU A 231 2.38 -31.43 -0.44
CA GLU A 231 1.94 -30.36 0.46
C GLU A 231 2.39 -29.02 -0.10
N PHE A 232 1.44 -28.16 -0.43
CA PHE A 232 1.70 -26.75 -0.70
C PHE A 232 2.05 -26.09 0.63
N ILE A 233 3.34 -25.99 0.91
CA ILE A 233 3.80 -25.26 2.10
C ILE A 233 3.64 -23.77 1.83
N CYS A 234 2.65 -23.16 2.47
CA CYS A 234 2.50 -21.71 2.56
C CYS A 234 3.75 -21.13 3.24
N ILE A 235 4.59 -20.43 2.48
CA ILE A 235 5.77 -19.74 3.01
C ILE A 235 5.28 -18.50 3.75
N THR A 236 5.33 -18.52 5.09
CA THR A 236 5.13 -17.35 5.94
C THR A 236 6.36 -16.43 5.88
N PRO A 237 6.22 -15.12 6.16
CA PRO A 237 7.32 -14.14 6.08
C PRO A 237 8.56 -14.51 6.91
N GLU A 238 8.37 -15.22 8.01
CA GLU A 238 9.43 -15.72 8.91
C GLU A 238 10.37 -16.72 8.21
N ARG A 239 9.86 -17.48 7.23
CA ARG A 239 10.65 -18.46 6.48
C ARG A 239 11.56 -17.80 5.43
N PHE A 240 11.21 -16.62 4.95
CA PHE A 240 12.04 -15.87 4.00
C PHE A 240 13.30 -15.28 4.67
N GLU A 241 13.22 -14.90 5.94
CA GLU A 241 14.39 -14.45 6.70
C GLU A 241 15.37 -15.60 6.97
N LEU A 242 14.87 -16.79 7.33
CA LEU A 242 15.71 -17.97 7.59
C LEU A 242 16.49 -18.47 6.35
N GLU A 243 15.91 -18.35 5.15
CA GLU A 243 16.60 -18.73 3.90
C GLU A 243 17.69 -17.72 3.50
N LEU A 244 17.53 -16.45 3.84
CA LEU A 244 18.56 -15.42 3.63
C LEU A 244 19.73 -15.56 4.61
N PHE A 245 19.48 -15.96 5.85
CA PHE A 245 20.55 -16.22 6.84
C PHE A 245 21.30 -17.54 6.59
N SER A 246 20.63 -18.59 6.11
CA SER A 246 21.27 -19.88 5.78
C SER A 246 22.24 -19.76 4.59
N ARG A 247 21.91 -18.96 3.58
CA ARG A 247 22.82 -18.70 2.44
C ARG A 247 24.04 -17.85 2.79
N LYS A 248 23.99 -17.06 3.88
CA LYS A 248 25.16 -16.31 4.37
C LYS A 248 26.18 -17.21 5.10
N ARG A 249 25.74 -18.26 5.81
CA ARG A 249 26.65 -19.20 6.50
C ARG A 249 27.43 -20.12 5.55
N GLN A 250 26.92 -20.41 4.35
CA GLN A 250 27.63 -21.24 3.36
C GLN A 250 28.75 -20.50 2.62
N ARG A 251 28.83 -19.17 2.70
CA ARG A 251 29.89 -18.38 2.05
C ARG A 251 31.09 -18.05 2.95
N THR A 252 31.09 -18.50 4.20
CA THR A 252 32.18 -18.25 5.17
C THR A 252 32.88 -19.52 5.67
N ARG A 253 32.76 -20.63 4.94
CA ARG A 253 33.61 -21.81 5.14
C ARG A 253 34.44 -22.03 3.88
N SER A 254 35.60 -21.37 3.84
CA SER A 254 36.81 -21.91 3.21
C SER A 254 37.51 -22.79 4.23
#